data_AF-J9C984-F1
#
_entry.id   AF-J9C984-F1
#
_cell.length_a   1.000
_cell.length_b   1.000
_cell.length_c   1.000
_cell.angle_alpha   90.00
_cell.angle_beta   90.00
_cell.angle_gamma   90.00
#
_symmetry.space_group_name_H-M   'P 1'
#
loop_
_entity.id
_entity.type
_entity.pdbx_description
1 polymer ?
#
loop_
_entity_poly.entity_id
_entity_poly.type
_entity_poly.pdbx_seq_one_letter_code
_entity_poly.pdbx_strand_id
1 'polypeptide(L)'
;MKFLTKKIKSYECLNIKDIYEYANTCNLDNVKKSLKRQLEYNYQIALAGINGDYGASIGYILNKNAKDLKEKAKAYTAAASDARMAGASLPVVIISGSGNQGITASVPLVIYAKEYQISEEKLLRSLILSDLIILEEKKDIGRLSAFCGAISAGVGAVAGICYMLGGTLEAISHTVVNALAISSGIICDGAKSSCAAKIALALESGFIGYNMYLEN
;
A
#
# COMPACT_ATOMS: atom_id res chain seq x y z
N MET A 1 -6.53 20.40 37.71
CA MET A 1 -7.12 21.01 36.51
C MET A 1 -6.04 21.81 35.76
N LYS A 2 -5.26 21.15 34.89
CA LYS A 2 -4.34 21.75 33.90
C LYS A 2 -3.71 20.61 33.06
N PHE A 3 -4.53 19.98 32.22
CA PHE A 3 -4.05 19.08 31.16
C PHE A 3 -4.86 19.38 29.91
N LEU A 4 -4.57 20.49 29.25
CA LEU A 4 -4.92 20.72 27.86
C LEU A 4 -3.85 21.65 27.27
N THR A 5 -3.57 21.44 25.98
CA THR A 5 -2.73 22.24 25.06
C THR A 5 -1.25 21.87 24.90
N LYS A 6 -0.99 20.62 24.47
CA LYS A 6 -0.03 20.42 23.36
C LYS A 6 -0.84 19.84 22.20
N LYS A 7 -0.92 20.56 21.08
CA LYS A 7 -1.42 19.98 19.82
C LYS A 7 -0.39 18.90 19.44
N ILE A 8 -0.64 17.66 19.87
CA ILE A 8 0.09 16.50 19.38
C ILE A 8 -0.10 16.53 17.86
N LYS A 9 0.99 16.58 17.08
CA LYS A 9 0.86 16.27 15.65
C LYS A 9 0.33 14.85 15.60
N SER A 10 -0.81 14.63 14.96
CA SER A 10 -1.66 13.43 15.14
C SER A 10 -1.00 12.06 14.87
N TYR A 11 0.26 12.02 14.44
CA TYR A 11 1.01 10.81 14.09
C TYR A 11 2.18 10.49 15.06
N GLU A 12 2.48 11.34 16.04
CA GLU A 12 3.61 11.12 16.99
C GLU A 12 3.42 9.90 17.91
N CYS A 13 2.19 9.37 18.00
CA CYS A 13 1.86 8.21 18.83
C CYS A 13 1.79 6.89 18.07
N LEU A 14 2.04 6.87 16.75
CA LEU A 14 2.00 5.64 15.96
C LEU A 14 3.26 4.79 16.18
N ASN A 15 3.07 3.47 16.24
CA ASN A 15 4.11 2.45 16.14
C ASN A 15 3.47 1.14 15.65
N ILE A 16 4.29 0.21 15.13
CA ILE A 16 3.79 -1.02 14.50
C ILE A 16 2.94 -1.87 15.47
N LYS A 17 3.30 -1.92 16.76
CA LYS A 17 2.55 -2.68 17.77
C LYS A 17 1.13 -2.13 17.94
N ASP A 18 1.00 -0.82 18.17
CA ASP A 18 -0.30 -0.18 18.37
C ASP A 18 -1.15 -0.22 17.09
N ILE A 19 -0.51 -0.18 15.91
CA ILE A 19 -1.19 -0.34 14.61
C ILE A 19 -1.77 -1.75 14.48
N TYR A 20 -0.97 -2.78 14.79
CA TYR A 20 -1.42 -4.16 14.76
C TYR A 20 -2.57 -4.39 15.76
N GLU A 21 -2.45 -3.87 16.98
CA GLU A 21 -3.52 -3.94 17.99
C GLU A 21 -4.79 -3.23 17.51
N TYR A 22 -4.67 -2.02 16.96
CA TYR A 22 -5.81 -1.26 16.46
C TYR A 22 -6.48 -1.97 15.27
N ALA A 23 -5.72 -2.53 14.33
CA ALA A 23 -6.27 -3.31 13.22
C ALA A 23 -7.11 -4.51 13.71
N ASN A 24 -6.73 -5.13 14.83
CA ASN A 24 -7.48 -6.24 15.43
C ASN A 24 -8.68 -5.81 16.27
N THR A 25 -8.62 -4.64 16.93
CA THR A 25 -9.59 -4.27 17.97
C THR A 25 -10.55 -3.15 17.57
N CYS A 26 -10.25 -2.37 16.54
CA CYS A 26 -11.08 -1.23 16.17
C CYS A 26 -12.49 -1.68 15.75
N ASN A 27 -13.48 -0.83 16.09
CA ASN A 27 -14.82 -0.98 15.56
C ASN A 27 -14.82 -0.54 14.09
N LEU A 28 -14.98 -1.51 13.19
CA LEU A 28 -14.97 -1.28 11.75
C LEU A 28 -16.09 -0.34 11.30
N ASP A 29 -17.23 -0.27 11.97
CA ASP A 29 -18.34 0.59 11.55
C ASP A 29 -17.95 2.08 11.50
N ASN A 30 -16.99 2.49 12.32
CA ASN A 30 -16.48 3.87 12.33
C ASN A 30 -15.70 4.25 11.07
N VAL A 31 -15.09 3.27 10.39
CA VAL A 31 -14.14 3.49 9.28
C VAL A 31 -14.51 2.77 7.98
N LYS A 32 -15.43 1.81 8.03
CA LYS A 32 -15.83 0.91 6.94
C LYS A 32 -16.22 1.67 5.68
N LYS A 33 -16.97 2.77 5.81
CA LYS A 33 -17.40 3.58 4.66
C LYS A 33 -16.20 4.16 3.88
N SER A 34 -15.18 4.65 4.57
CA SER A 34 -13.98 5.23 3.95
C SER A 34 -13.10 4.17 3.32
N LEU A 35 -12.87 3.07 4.04
CA LEU A 35 -12.05 1.94 3.57
C LEU A 35 -12.68 1.28 2.34
N LYS A 36 -13.99 1.02 2.35
CA LYS A 36 -14.69 0.45 1.19
C LYS A 36 -14.61 1.38 -0.03
N ARG A 37 -14.70 2.69 0.16
CA ARG A 37 -14.52 3.66 -0.93
C ARG A 37 -13.10 3.59 -1.53
N GLN A 38 -12.08 3.44 -0.68
CA GLN A 38 -10.70 3.29 -1.13
C GLN A 38 -10.51 2.02 -1.96
N LEU A 39 -10.95 0.87 -1.43
CA LEU A 39 -10.90 -0.41 -2.15
C LEU A 39 -11.61 -0.31 -3.49
N GLU A 40 -12.83 0.22 -3.52
CA GLU A 40 -13.65 0.32 -4.73
C GLU A 40 -12.98 1.21 -5.79
N TYR A 41 -12.72 2.49 -5.46
CA TYR A 41 -12.23 3.45 -6.44
C TYR A 41 -10.85 3.06 -6.98
N ASN A 42 -9.96 2.62 -6.10
CA ASN A 42 -8.61 2.25 -6.50
C ASN A 42 -8.59 0.95 -7.32
N TYR A 43 -9.50 0.01 -7.04
CA TYR A 43 -9.63 -1.19 -7.85
C TYR A 43 -10.27 -0.91 -9.21
N GLN A 44 -11.24 -0.01 -9.31
CA GLN A 44 -11.85 0.37 -10.59
C GLN A 44 -10.83 0.97 -11.56
N ILE A 45 -9.93 1.86 -11.08
CA ILE A 45 -8.86 2.38 -11.95
C ILE A 45 -7.82 1.31 -12.30
N ALA A 46 -7.59 0.31 -11.45
CA ALA A 46 -6.76 -0.84 -11.79
C ALA A 46 -7.36 -1.68 -12.93
N LEU A 47 -8.68 -1.90 -12.90
CA LEU A 47 -9.40 -2.58 -13.98
C LEU A 47 -9.37 -1.80 -15.29
N ALA A 48 -9.50 -0.47 -15.24
CA ALA A 48 -9.34 0.36 -16.43
C ALA A 48 -7.90 0.27 -16.96
N GLY A 49 -6.91 0.40 -16.09
CA GLY A 49 -5.50 0.37 -16.45
C GLY A 49 -5.04 -0.95 -17.08
N ILE A 50 -5.47 -2.09 -16.54
CA ILE A 50 -5.02 -3.40 -17.02
C ILE A 50 -5.63 -3.80 -18.37
N ASN A 51 -6.81 -3.27 -18.68
CA ASN A 51 -7.56 -3.57 -19.91
C ASN A 51 -7.42 -2.48 -20.99
N GLY A 52 -6.86 -1.32 -20.64
CA GLY A 52 -6.68 -0.18 -21.53
C GLY A 52 -5.22 0.01 -21.96
N ASP A 53 -5.03 1.00 -22.83
CA ASP A 53 -3.71 1.47 -23.26
C ASP A 53 -3.41 2.80 -22.56
N TYR A 54 -2.56 2.76 -21.54
CA TYR A 54 -2.26 3.90 -20.69
C TYR A 54 -0.76 4.02 -20.38
N GLY A 55 -0.30 5.27 -20.30
CA GLY A 55 0.97 5.63 -19.67
C GLY A 55 2.17 4.95 -20.32
N ALA A 56 3.06 4.40 -19.50
CA ALA A 56 4.24 3.68 -19.98
C ALA A 56 3.98 2.17 -20.15
N SER A 57 2.71 1.73 -20.05
CA SER A 57 2.31 0.33 -20.18
C SER A 57 3.05 -0.63 -19.23
N ILE A 58 3.50 -0.15 -18.07
CA ILE A 58 4.24 -0.97 -17.10
C ILE A 58 3.34 -2.09 -16.59
N GLY A 59 2.08 -1.76 -16.27
CA GLY A 59 1.09 -2.76 -15.87
C GLY A 59 0.92 -3.89 -16.89
N TYR A 60 0.84 -3.54 -18.17
CA TYR A 60 0.75 -4.51 -19.27
C TYR A 60 2.03 -5.35 -19.41
N ILE A 61 3.20 -4.73 -19.37
CA ILE A 61 4.51 -5.42 -19.46
C ILE A 61 4.65 -6.45 -18.34
N LEU A 62 4.26 -6.10 -17.12
CA LEU A 62 4.27 -7.01 -15.97
C LEU A 62 3.23 -8.12 -16.13
N ASN A 63 2.00 -7.77 -16.54
CA ASN A 63 0.92 -8.74 -16.70
C ASN A 63 1.24 -9.82 -17.74
N LYS A 64 1.87 -9.42 -18.85
CA LYS A 64 2.31 -10.35 -19.91
C LYS A 64 3.24 -11.44 -19.39
N ASN A 65 4.03 -11.14 -18.36
CA ASN A 65 5.01 -12.06 -17.76
C ASN A 65 4.56 -12.60 -16.40
N ALA A 66 3.33 -12.32 -15.97
CA ALA A 66 2.87 -12.70 -14.64
C ALA A 66 2.67 -14.22 -14.56
N LYS A 67 3.38 -14.86 -13.62
CA LYS A 67 3.35 -16.32 -13.40
C LYS A 67 2.65 -16.70 -12.10
N ASP A 68 2.55 -15.76 -11.16
CA ASP A 68 2.00 -15.99 -9.85
C ASP A 68 1.15 -14.79 -9.38
N LEU A 69 0.54 -14.95 -8.21
CA LEU A 69 -0.33 -13.94 -7.62
C LEU A 69 0.43 -12.65 -7.28
N LYS A 70 1.71 -12.75 -6.91
CA LYS A 70 2.56 -11.59 -6.61
C LYS A 70 2.78 -10.76 -7.86
N GLU A 71 3.13 -11.38 -8.99
CA GLU A 71 3.28 -10.68 -10.27
C GLU A 71 1.96 -10.07 -10.73
N LYS A 72 0.83 -10.77 -10.56
CA LYS A 72 -0.49 -10.24 -10.87
C LYS A 72 -0.83 -9.03 -10.01
N ALA A 73 -0.54 -9.06 -8.71
CA ALA A 73 -0.76 -7.93 -7.82
C ALA A 73 0.09 -6.71 -8.23
N LYS A 74 1.36 -6.92 -8.57
CA LYS A 74 2.23 -5.85 -9.11
C LYS A 74 1.68 -5.28 -10.42
N ALA A 75 1.27 -6.14 -11.35
CA ALA A 75 0.75 -5.74 -12.65
C ALA A 75 -0.50 -4.86 -12.54
N TYR A 76 -1.50 -5.28 -11.76
CA TYR A 76 -2.73 -4.51 -11.56
C TYR A 76 -2.47 -3.17 -10.85
N THR A 77 -1.57 -3.16 -9.86
CA THR A 77 -1.24 -1.95 -9.12
C THR A 77 -0.46 -0.96 -10.00
N ALA A 78 0.48 -1.43 -10.81
CA ALA A 78 1.20 -0.62 -11.78
C ALA A 78 0.25 -0.07 -12.86
N ALA A 79 -0.67 -0.91 -13.37
CA ALA A 79 -1.64 -0.52 -14.37
C ALA A 79 -2.58 0.60 -13.88
N ALA A 80 -3.01 0.53 -12.61
CA ALA A 80 -3.76 1.60 -11.96
C ALA A 80 -2.99 2.94 -11.96
N SER A 81 -1.68 2.89 -11.66
CA SER A 81 -0.82 4.07 -11.73
C SER A 81 -0.63 4.55 -13.16
N ASP A 82 -0.47 3.67 -14.15
CA ASP A 82 -0.40 4.05 -15.56
C ASP A 82 -1.65 4.81 -15.98
N ALA A 83 -2.85 4.27 -15.72
CA ALA A 83 -4.13 4.92 -16.02
C ALA A 83 -4.26 6.27 -15.32
N ARG A 84 -3.96 6.34 -14.02
CA ARG A 84 -3.99 7.59 -13.26
C ARG A 84 -3.05 8.63 -13.85
N MET A 85 -1.81 8.23 -14.13
CA MET A 85 -0.78 9.15 -14.60
C MET A 85 -1.00 9.61 -16.04
N ALA A 86 -1.72 8.82 -16.83
CA ALA A 86 -2.19 9.16 -18.17
C ALA A 86 -3.47 10.02 -18.18
N GLY A 87 -4.06 10.33 -17.01
CA GLY A 87 -5.21 11.22 -16.91
C GLY A 87 -6.57 10.55 -17.04
N ALA A 88 -6.68 9.25 -16.73
CA ALA A 88 -7.98 8.58 -16.65
C ALA A 88 -8.93 9.33 -15.69
N SER A 89 -10.20 9.49 -16.09
CA SER A 89 -11.20 10.27 -15.36
C SER A 89 -11.81 9.54 -14.14
N LEU A 90 -11.20 8.43 -13.71
CA LEU A 90 -11.67 7.64 -12.57
C LEU A 90 -11.14 8.22 -11.25
N PRO A 91 -11.97 8.25 -10.20
CA PRO A 91 -11.53 8.75 -8.89
C PRO A 91 -10.51 7.81 -8.26
N VAL A 92 -9.63 8.37 -7.44
CA VAL A 92 -8.64 7.63 -6.64
C VAL A 92 -8.66 8.16 -5.23
N VAL A 93 -8.72 7.27 -4.25
CA VAL A 93 -8.58 7.64 -2.84
C VAL A 93 -7.11 7.70 -2.49
N ILE A 94 -6.68 8.85 -1.97
CA ILE A 94 -5.29 9.12 -1.61
C ILE A 94 -4.94 8.56 -0.23
N ILE A 95 -3.66 8.31 -0.01
CA ILE A 95 -3.08 8.22 1.33
C ILE A 95 -1.81 9.07 1.38
N SER A 96 -1.57 9.71 2.54
CA SER A 96 -0.41 10.59 2.76
C SER A 96 -0.22 11.63 1.64
N GLY A 97 -1.34 12.17 1.13
CA GLY A 97 -1.34 13.19 0.07
C GLY A 97 -1.15 12.66 -1.36
N SER A 98 -1.10 11.34 -1.60
CA SER A 98 -0.84 10.77 -2.93
C SER A 98 -1.83 9.69 -3.34
N GLY A 99 -2.39 9.81 -4.54
CA GLY A 99 -3.25 8.78 -5.15
C GLY A 99 -2.48 7.51 -5.52
N ASN A 100 -1.23 7.62 -5.96
CA ASN A 100 -0.39 6.46 -6.26
C ASN A 100 -0.09 5.65 -4.99
N GLN A 101 0.09 6.32 -3.85
CA GLN A 101 0.23 5.63 -2.57
C GLN A 101 -1.08 4.93 -2.19
N GLY A 102 -2.23 5.59 -2.41
CA GLY A 102 -3.53 4.99 -2.07
C GLY A 102 -3.84 3.76 -2.92
N ILE A 103 -3.55 3.82 -4.22
CA ILE A 103 -3.58 2.68 -5.14
C ILE A 103 -2.70 1.55 -4.60
N THR A 104 -1.44 1.86 -4.29
CA THR A 104 -0.46 0.86 -3.86
C THR A 104 -0.85 0.20 -2.55
N ALA A 105 -1.40 0.96 -1.60
CA ALA A 105 -1.86 0.46 -0.30
C ALA A 105 -3.03 -0.56 -0.42
N SER A 106 -3.85 -0.45 -1.46
CA SER A 106 -5.16 -1.10 -1.50
C SER A 106 -5.35 -2.13 -2.63
N VAL A 107 -4.91 -1.84 -3.85
CA VAL A 107 -5.08 -2.74 -5.00
C VAL A 107 -4.47 -4.13 -4.78
N PRO A 108 -3.24 -4.30 -4.28
CA PRO A 108 -2.68 -5.64 -4.11
C PRO A 108 -3.44 -6.44 -3.03
N LEU A 109 -4.01 -5.79 -2.01
CA LEU A 109 -4.88 -6.43 -1.03
C LEU A 109 -6.15 -6.97 -1.66
N VAL A 110 -6.78 -6.21 -2.57
CA VAL A 110 -7.97 -6.68 -3.31
C VAL A 110 -7.63 -7.91 -4.16
N ILE A 111 -6.47 -7.92 -4.83
CA ILE A 111 -6.03 -9.05 -5.65
C ILE A 111 -5.84 -10.31 -4.79
N TYR A 112 -5.15 -10.19 -3.66
CA TYR A 112 -4.94 -11.31 -2.73
C TYR A 112 -6.25 -11.79 -2.09
N ALA A 113 -7.11 -10.87 -1.67
CA ALA A 113 -8.37 -11.22 -1.04
C ALA A 113 -9.31 -11.99 -1.99
N LYS A 114 -9.31 -11.63 -3.28
CA LYS A 114 -10.07 -12.36 -4.29
C LYS A 114 -9.53 -13.77 -4.53
N GLU A 115 -8.22 -13.92 -4.62
CA GLU A 115 -7.59 -15.23 -4.86
C GLU A 115 -7.81 -16.19 -3.69
N TYR A 116 -7.58 -15.72 -2.47
CA TYR A 116 -7.69 -16.54 -1.25
C TYR A 116 -9.09 -16.53 -0.62
N GLN A 117 -10.09 -15.94 -1.28
CA GLN A 117 -11.47 -15.82 -0.80
C GLN A 117 -11.57 -15.25 0.64
N ILE A 118 -10.75 -14.22 0.91
CA ILE A 118 -10.65 -13.57 2.21
C ILE A 118 -11.94 -12.80 2.51
N SER A 119 -12.39 -12.85 3.76
CA SER A 119 -13.60 -12.13 4.20
C SER A 119 -13.45 -10.61 4.07
N GLU A 120 -14.57 -9.91 3.88
CA GLU A 120 -14.59 -8.44 3.82
C GLU A 120 -13.97 -7.84 5.09
N GLU A 121 -14.30 -8.38 6.27
CA GLU A 121 -13.74 -7.93 7.53
C GLU A 121 -12.20 -8.01 7.54
N LYS A 122 -11.63 -9.16 7.15
CA LYS A 122 -10.18 -9.33 7.16
C LYS A 122 -9.50 -8.43 6.13
N LEU A 123 -10.10 -8.24 4.95
CA LEU A 123 -9.61 -7.29 3.95
C LEU A 123 -9.62 -5.84 4.48
N LEU A 124 -10.68 -5.41 5.17
CA LEU A 124 -10.75 -4.08 5.75
C LEU A 124 -9.69 -3.89 6.84
N ARG A 125 -9.47 -4.89 7.70
CA ARG A 125 -8.41 -4.84 8.73
C ARG A 125 -7.01 -4.83 8.12
N SER A 126 -6.78 -5.59 7.05
CA SER A 126 -5.53 -5.53 6.27
C SER A 126 -5.30 -4.15 5.67
N LEU A 127 -6.35 -3.50 5.15
CA LEU A 127 -6.23 -2.14 4.63
C LEU A 127 -5.93 -1.12 5.73
N ILE A 128 -6.57 -1.23 6.90
CA ILE A 128 -6.25 -0.38 8.06
C ILE A 128 -4.77 -0.50 8.43
N LEU A 129 -4.26 -1.73 8.53
CA LEU A 129 -2.86 -1.96 8.85
C LEU A 129 -1.93 -1.39 7.78
N SER A 130 -2.26 -1.60 6.50
CA SER A 130 -1.49 -1.05 5.39
C SER A 130 -1.42 0.48 5.44
N ASP A 131 -2.58 1.12 5.55
CA ASP A 131 -2.68 2.58 5.58
C ASP A 131 -1.93 3.19 6.78
N LEU A 132 -2.07 2.59 7.96
CA LEU A 132 -1.43 3.09 9.17
C LEU A 132 0.09 2.87 9.17
N ILE A 133 0.60 1.76 8.62
CA ILE A 133 2.04 1.56 8.43
C ILE A 133 2.62 2.63 7.50
N ILE A 134 1.90 2.96 6.41
CA ILE A 134 2.33 4.02 5.49
C ILE A 134 2.41 5.37 6.22
N LEU A 135 1.44 5.67 7.08
CA LEU A 135 1.46 6.90 7.88
C LEU A 135 2.58 6.90 8.92
N GLU A 136 2.85 5.76 9.55
CA GLU A 136 3.96 5.57 10.49
C GLU A 136 5.30 5.82 9.83
N GLU A 137 5.58 5.20 8.68
CA GLU A 137 6.83 5.42 7.95
C GLU A 137 6.98 6.89 7.52
N LYS A 138 5.87 7.52 7.14
CA LYS A 138 5.86 8.90 6.63
C LYS A 138 5.98 9.94 7.73
N LYS A 139 5.84 9.61 9.02
CA LYS A 139 5.88 10.60 10.11
C LYS A 139 7.24 11.29 10.21
N ASP A 140 8.32 10.54 9.97
CA ASP A 140 9.71 11.03 10.06
C ASP A 140 10.24 11.50 8.70
N ILE A 141 9.55 11.15 7.61
CA ILE A 141 9.88 11.59 6.26
C ILE A 141 9.27 12.97 6.04
N GLY A 142 10.08 14.01 6.25
CA GLY A 142 9.68 15.42 6.11
C GLY A 142 8.92 15.74 4.82
N ARG A 143 8.07 16.78 4.86
CA ARG A 143 7.15 17.16 3.76
C ARG A 143 7.82 17.44 2.40
N LEU A 144 9.10 17.84 2.42
CA LEU A 144 9.90 18.16 1.23
C LEU A 144 10.93 17.07 0.90
N SER A 145 10.75 15.86 1.45
CA SER A 145 11.68 14.76 1.19
C SER A 145 11.65 14.36 -0.29
N ALA A 146 12.85 14.11 -0.83
CA ALA A 146 13.03 13.52 -2.15
C ALA A 146 12.72 12.01 -2.16
N PHE A 147 12.46 11.38 -1.00
CA PHE A 147 12.10 9.98 -0.91
C PHE A 147 10.77 9.68 -1.61
N CYS A 148 10.73 8.64 -2.43
CA CYS A 148 9.52 8.24 -3.13
C CYS A 148 8.54 7.57 -2.16
N GLY A 149 7.42 8.25 -1.85
CA GLY A 149 6.38 7.69 -0.99
C GLY A 149 5.71 6.42 -1.52
N ALA A 150 5.89 6.06 -2.80
CA ALA A 150 5.46 4.77 -3.34
C ALA A 150 6.19 3.59 -2.66
N ILE A 151 7.42 3.81 -2.17
CA ILE A 151 8.14 2.81 -1.38
C ILE A 151 7.37 2.49 -0.12
N SER A 152 7.06 3.51 0.71
CA SER A 152 6.25 3.28 1.92
C SER A 152 4.92 2.63 1.63
N ALA A 153 4.27 3.03 0.54
CA ALA A 153 3.01 2.42 0.14
C ALA A 153 3.15 0.93 -0.23
N GLY A 154 4.22 0.54 -0.93
CA GLY A 154 4.47 -0.88 -1.25
C GLY A 154 4.82 -1.70 -0.01
N VAL A 155 5.63 -1.15 0.89
CA VAL A 155 5.99 -1.80 2.17
C VAL A 155 4.74 -2.01 3.02
N GLY A 156 3.95 -0.97 3.25
CA GLY A 156 2.69 -1.06 3.99
C GLY A 156 1.67 -2.00 3.32
N ALA A 157 1.61 -2.05 1.99
CA ALA A 157 0.74 -2.99 1.27
C ALA A 157 1.12 -4.45 1.54
N VAL A 158 2.40 -4.81 1.45
CA VAL A 158 2.84 -6.18 1.69
C VAL A 158 2.77 -6.54 3.18
N ALA A 159 2.99 -5.59 4.09
CA ALA A 159 2.68 -5.78 5.50
C ALA A 159 1.18 -6.07 5.73
N GLY A 160 0.29 -5.40 5.01
CA GLY A 160 -1.15 -5.69 4.97
C GLY A 160 -1.49 -7.09 4.44
N ILE A 161 -0.75 -7.57 3.44
CA ILE A 161 -0.84 -8.96 2.93
C ILE A 161 -0.33 -9.95 3.97
N CYS A 162 0.81 -9.69 4.61
CA CYS A 162 1.34 -10.51 5.70
C CYS A 162 0.29 -10.66 6.81
N TYR A 163 -0.30 -9.56 7.25
CA TYR A 163 -1.42 -9.58 8.21
C TYR A 163 -2.64 -10.35 7.69
N MET A 164 -2.99 -10.18 6.40
CA MET A 164 -4.10 -10.87 5.75
C MET A 164 -3.96 -12.39 5.87
N LEU A 165 -2.75 -12.89 5.65
CA LEU A 165 -2.39 -14.30 5.64
C LEU A 165 -2.08 -14.86 7.04
N GLY A 166 -2.37 -14.10 8.11
CA GLY A 166 -2.21 -14.56 9.49
C GLY A 166 -0.83 -14.29 10.11
N GLY A 167 -0.01 -13.45 9.48
CA GLY A 167 1.28 -13.03 10.01
C GLY A 167 1.19 -12.37 11.38
N THR A 168 2.17 -12.67 12.23
CA THR A 168 2.30 -12.10 13.58
C THR A 168 2.82 -10.66 13.53
N LEU A 169 2.78 -9.96 14.66
CA LEU A 169 3.42 -8.65 14.82
C LEU A 169 4.91 -8.68 14.42
N GLU A 170 5.60 -9.77 14.75
CA GLU A 170 7.01 -9.97 14.40
C GLU A 170 7.19 -10.10 12.89
N ALA A 171 6.39 -10.95 12.23
CA ALA A 171 6.42 -11.10 10.76
C ALA A 171 6.17 -9.77 10.04
N ILE A 172 5.22 -8.99 10.53
CA ILE A 172 4.90 -7.65 10.00
C ILE A 172 6.07 -6.69 10.21
N SER A 173 6.67 -6.68 11.41
CA SER A 173 7.81 -5.81 11.73
C SER A 173 9.02 -6.13 10.84
N HIS A 174 9.34 -7.41 10.66
CA HIS A 174 10.44 -7.83 9.77
C HIS A 174 10.13 -7.55 8.30
N THR A 175 8.89 -7.74 7.85
CA THR A 175 8.47 -7.37 6.50
C THR A 175 8.76 -5.89 6.22
N VAL A 176 8.39 -5.01 7.16
CA VAL A 176 8.63 -3.56 7.04
C VAL A 176 10.13 -3.23 7.02
N VAL A 177 10.89 -3.72 8.00
CA VAL A 177 12.32 -3.42 8.13
C VAL A 177 13.11 -3.93 6.92
N ASN A 178 12.88 -5.18 6.51
CA ASN A 178 13.60 -5.79 5.40
C ASN A 178 13.29 -5.05 4.08
N ALA A 179 12.02 -4.72 3.83
CA ALA A 179 11.63 -4.06 2.58
C ALA A 179 12.18 -2.62 2.47
N LEU A 180 12.23 -1.89 3.59
CA LEU A 180 12.84 -0.56 3.65
C LEU A 180 14.36 -0.63 3.47
N ALA A 181 15.02 -1.65 4.02
CA ALA A 181 16.46 -1.85 3.81
C ALA A 181 16.80 -2.07 2.32
N ILE A 182 15.90 -2.68 1.55
CA ILE A 182 16.08 -2.93 0.10
C ILE A 182 15.90 -1.65 -0.74
N SER A 183 14.91 -0.81 -0.40
CA SER A 183 14.37 0.19 -1.34
C SER A 183 14.30 1.63 -0.82
N SER A 184 14.87 1.93 0.35
CA SER A 184 14.87 3.28 0.94
C SER A 184 15.56 4.37 0.09
N GLY A 185 16.41 3.99 -0.87
CA GLY A 185 17.15 4.91 -1.75
C GLY A 185 16.40 5.44 -2.97
N ILE A 186 15.12 5.10 -3.17
CA ILE A 186 14.39 5.47 -4.39
C ILE A 186 13.87 6.91 -4.32
N ILE A 187 14.29 7.72 -5.29
CA ILE A 187 14.00 9.17 -5.37
C ILE A 187 12.68 9.42 -6.12
N CYS A 188 11.88 10.36 -5.62
CA CYS A 188 10.69 10.90 -6.26
C CYS A 188 11.09 11.94 -7.33
N ASP A 189 10.65 11.73 -8.57
CA ASP A 189 10.90 12.61 -9.72
C ASP A 189 9.63 13.34 -10.19
N GLY A 190 8.62 13.40 -9.32
CA GLY A 190 7.30 13.98 -9.57
C GLY A 190 6.27 12.97 -10.07
N ALA A 191 5.05 13.46 -10.31
CA ALA A 191 3.96 12.64 -10.82
C ALA A 191 4.19 12.39 -12.32
N LYS A 192 4.75 11.22 -12.65
CA LYS A 192 5.09 10.78 -14.02
C LYS A 192 4.77 9.31 -14.23
N SER A 193 4.80 8.85 -15.49
CA SER A 193 4.63 7.44 -15.84
C SER A 193 5.63 6.51 -15.16
N SER A 194 6.82 7.01 -14.80
CA SER A 194 7.82 6.29 -13.98
C SER A 194 7.29 5.83 -12.61
N CYS A 195 6.20 6.42 -12.11
CA CYS A 195 5.55 5.98 -10.87
C CYS A 195 5.10 4.51 -10.93
N ALA A 196 4.59 4.04 -12.07
CA ALA A 196 4.09 2.67 -12.20
C ALA A 196 5.22 1.65 -11.97
N ALA A 197 6.41 1.91 -12.51
CA ALA A 197 7.59 1.07 -12.30
C ALA A 197 8.09 1.10 -10.84
N LYS A 198 8.08 2.29 -10.20
CA LYS A 198 8.48 2.45 -8.80
C LYS A 198 7.54 1.71 -7.84
N ILE A 199 6.24 1.69 -8.14
CA ILE A 199 5.24 0.94 -7.38
C ILE A 199 5.49 -0.57 -7.49
N ALA A 200 5.76 -1.07 -8.70
CA ALA A 200 6.08 -2.48 -8.89
C ALA A 200 7.35 -2.89 -8.11
N LEU A 201 8.39 -2.04 -8.14
CA LEU A 201 9.62 -2.24 -7.37
C LEU A 201 9.37 -2.20 -5.85
N ALA A 202 8.52 -1.29 -5.38
CA ALA A 202 8.17 -1.18 -3.97
C ALA A 202 7.47 -2.45 -3.46
N LEU A 203 6.50 -2.96 -4.22
CA LEU A 203 5.84 -4.23 -3.91
C LEU A 203 6.81 -5.41 -3.95
N GLU A 204 7.70 -5.47 -4.96
CA GLU A 204 8.75 -6.49 -5.04
C GLU A 204 9.61 -6.51 -3.77
N SER A 205 10.04 -5.34 -3.33
CA SER A 205 10.86 -5.16 -2.12
C SER A 205 10.09 -5.60 -0.87
N GLY A 206 8.80 -5.28 -0.79
CA GLY A 206 7.89 -5.79 0.25
C GLY A 206 7.83 -7.32 0.28
N PHE A 207 7.61 -7.96 -0.88
CA PHE A 207 7.51 -9.41 -0.97
C PHE A 207 8.82 -10.12 -0.66
N ILE A 208 9.96 -9.60 -1.15
CA ILE A 208 11.28 -10.13 -0.78
C ILE A 208 11.49 -9.98 0.74
N GLY A 209 11.16 -8.82 1.30
CA GLY A 209 11.30 -8.58 2.75
C GLY A 209 10.44 -9.50 3.61
N TYR A 210 9.23 -9.83 3.16
CA TYR A 210 8.38 -10.82 3.81
C TYR A 210 8.95 -12.24 3.68
N ASN A 211 9.39 -12.64 2.49
CA ASN A 211 9.97 -13.97 2.28
C ASN A 211 11.27 -14.16 3.09
N MET A 212 12.08 -13.10 3.24
CA MET A 212 13.25 -13.14 4.13
C MET A 212 12.88 -13.50 5.57
N TYR A 213 11.69 -13.15 6.05
CA TYR A 213 11.23 -13.59 7.38
C TYR A 213 10.74 -15.05 7.37
N LEU A 214 10.08 -15.49 6.30
CA LEU A 214 9.54 -16.86 6.22
C LEU A 214 10.62 -17.95 6.10
N GLU A 215 11.78 -17.60 5.54
CA GLU A 215 12.89 -18.53 5.29
C GLU A 215 13.94 -18.54 6.42
N ASN A 216 13.77 -17.73 7.47
CA ASN A 216 14.65 -17.66 8.65
C ASN A 216 13.91 -18.08 9.92
#